data_AF-A0A6F8UNZ9-F1
#
_entry.id   AF-A0A6F8UNZ9-F1
#
_cell.length_a   1.000
_cell.length_b   1.000
_cell.length_c   1.000
_cell.angle_alpha   90.00
_cell.angle_beta   90.00
_cell.angle_gamma   90.00
#
_symmetry.space_group_name_H-M   'P 1'
#
loop_
_entity.id
_entity.type
_entity.pdbx_description
1 polymer ?
#
loop_
_entity_poly.entity_id
_entity_poly.type
_entity_poly.pdbx_seq_one_letter_code
_entity_poly.pdbx_strand_id
1 'polypeptide(L)'
;MPHFVEALQQEAAEAIAQMQEAALRARHAHARAELMRHMLTTARKVKDKPKAEAVETVVREWMDAWNLGRSDWPHIAREMEAFTKAFHDYANDPSDAHNTRLRESCAALDAALEREGTSISDQMAFRSQCAHGWWEQVKPVPADLPGRKPRPSVPALESGKAFWEAGCADFCR
;
A
#
# COMPACT_ATOMS: atom_id res chain seq x y z
N MET A 1 44.11 12.48 -8.85
CA MET A 1 42.97 12.18 -9.74
C MET A 1 42.65 10.72 -9.53
N PRO A 2 41.40 10.33 -9.23
CA PRO A 2 41.04 8.92 -9.17
C PRO A 2 41.42 8.24 -10.49
N HIS A 3 41.90 7.01 -10.44
CA HIS A 3 42.21 6.26 -11.67
C HIS A 3 40.91 6.05 -12.46
N PHE A 4 41.00 6.01 -13.79
CA PHE A 4 39.81 5.92 -14.66
C PHE A 4 38.86 4.77 -14.28
N VAL A 5 39.40 3.62 -13.89
CA VAL A 5 38.60 2.47 -13.42
C VAL A 5 37.85 2.78 -12.11
N GLU A 6 38.49 3.43 -11.15
CA GLU A 6 37.87 3.82 -9.87
C GLU A 6 36.76 4.87 -10.10
N ALA A 7 36.99 5.81 -11.02
CA ALA A 7 35.98 6.79 -11.39
C ALA A 7 34.73 6.13 -12.01
N LEU A 8 34.91 5.15 -12.90
CA LEU A 8 33.80 4.39 -13.48
C LEU A 8 33.06 3.54 -12.44
N GLN A 9 33.78 2.95 -11.48
CA GLN A 9 33.15 2.20 -10.38
C GLN A 9 32.29 3.11 -9.51
N GLN A 10 32.78 4.32 -9.22
CA GLN A 10 32.03 5.33 -8.47
C GLN A 10 30.77 5.77 -9.24
N GLU A 11 30.90 6.06 -10.54
CA GLU A 11 29.76 6.42 -11.40
C GLU A 11 28.70 5.32 -11.41
N ALA A 12 29.10 4.06 -11.55
CA ALA A 12 28.18 2.93 -11.51
C ALA A 12 27.46 2.80 -10.16
N ALA A 13 28.17 2.98 -9.04
CA ALA A 13 27.58 2.93 -7.71
C ALA A 13 26.55 4.06 -7.50
N GLU A 14 26.85 5.26 -7.97
CA GLU A 14 25.93 6.41 -7.90
C GLU A 14 24.67 6.17 -8.74
N ALA A 15 24.81 5.65 -9.96
CA ALA A 15 23.68 5.31 -10.83
C ALA A 15 22.78 4.24 -10.18
N ILE A 16 23.38 3.22 -9.55
CA ILE A 16 22.62 2.18 -8.84
C ILE A 16 21.89 2.76 -7.64
N ALA A 17 22.52 3.62 -6.85
CA ALA A 17 21.89 4.26 -5.71
C ALA A 17 20.67 5.11 -6.14
N GLN A 18 20.80 5.90 -7.21
CA GLN A 18 19.70 6.68 -7.77
C GLN A 18 18.55 5.78 -8.26
N MET A 19 18.86 4.65 -8.90
CA MET A 19 17.86 3.67 -9.33
C MET A 19 17.12 3.06 -8.14
N GLN A 20 17.82 2.67 -7.08
CA GLN A 20 17.21 2.11 -5.86
C GLN A 20 16.24 3.10 -5.22
N GLU A 21 16.65 4.36 -5.09
CA GLU A 21 15.80 5.41 -4.52
C GLU A 21 14.55 5.65 -5.39
N ALA A 22 14.73 5.71 -6.72
CA ALA A 22 13.61 5.83 -7.65
C ALA A 22 12.65 4.64 -7.58
N ALA A 23 13.17 3.42 -7.48
CA ALA A 23 12.37 2.20 -7.37
C ALA A 23 11.55 2.18 -6.07
N LEU A 24 12.14 2.59 -4.94
CA LEU A 24 11.43 2.72 -3.67
C LEU A 24 10.30 3.74 -3.77
N ARG A 25 10.57 4.94 -4.32
CA ARG A 25 9.53 5.97 -4.54
C ARG A 25 8.40 5.45 -5.43
N ALA A 26 8.73 4.75 -6.51
CA ALA A 26 7.75 4.16 -7.42
C ALA A 26 6.88 3.11 -6.72
N ARG A 27 7.49 2.21 -5.93
CA ARG A 27 6.77 1.22 -5.11
C ARG A 27 5.82 1.91 -4.15
N HIS A 28 6.27 2.91 -3.41
CA HIS A 28 5.43 3.65 -2.45
C HIS A 28 4.26 4.35 -3.14
N ALA A 29 4.51 5.06 -4.24
CA ALA A 29 3.47 5.75 -5.00
C ALA A 29 2.42 4.76 -5.55
N HIS A 30 2.88 3.66 -6.16
CA HIS A 30 2.00 2.64 -6.72
C HIS A 30 1.19 1.92 -5.65
N ALA A 31 1.81 1.53 -4.53
CA ALA A 31 1.10 0.87 -3.43
C ALA A 31 0.01 1.77 -2.84
N ARG A 32 0.27 3.07 -2.68
CA ARG A 32 -0.75 4.03 -2.24
C ARG A 32 -1.90 4.14 -3.24
N ALA A 33 -1.60 4.26 -4.54
CA ALA A 33 -2.62 4.33 -5.57
C ALA A 33 -3.53 3.08 -5.58
N GLU A 34 -2.94 1.89 -5.49
CA GLU A 34 -3.68 0.63 -5.43
C GLU A 34 -4.55 0.53 -4.18
N LEU A 35 -4.05 0.98 -3.02
CA LEU A 35 -4.88 1.03 -1.83
C LEU A 35 -6.09 1.95 -2.02
N MET A 36 -5.89 3.17 -2.55
CA MET A 36 -7.01 4.10 -2.76
C MET A 36 -8.07 3.49 -3.69
N ARG A 37 -7.62 2.83 -4.76
CA ARG A 37 -8.50 2.11 -5.70
C ARG A 37 -9.29 1.00 -4.99
N HIS A 38 -8.62 0.20 -4.17
CA HIS A 38 -9.25 -0.87 -3.41
C HIS A 38 -10.24 -0.36 -2.37
N MET A 39 -9.84 0.63 -1.56
CA MET A 39 -10.70 1.24 -0.55
C MET A 39 -11.97 1.80 -1.19
N LEU A 40 -11.85 2.49 -2.33
CA LEU A 40 -13.01 2.98 -3.08
C LEU A 40 -13.90 1.85 -3.58
N THR A 41 -13.29 0.79 -4.10
CA THR A 41 -14.03 -0.38 -4.61
C THR A 41 -14.78 -1.08 -3.48
N THR A 42 -14.15 -1.29 -2.33
CA THR A 42 -14.78 -1.91 -1.16
C THR A 42 -15.88 -1.01 -0.59
N ALA A 43 -15.63 0.29 -0.43
CA ALA A 43 -16.64 1.24 0.04
C ALA A 43 -17.87 1.26 -0.86
N ARG A 44 -17.68 1.21 -2.19
CA ARG A 44 -18.78 1.13 -3.17
C ARG A 44 -19.61 -0.15 -3.05
N LYS A 45 -19.02 -1.29 -2.65
CA LYS A 45 -19.76 -2.54 -2.44
C LYS A 45 -20.71 -2.49 -1.25
N VAL A 46 -20.42 -1.61 -0.27
CA VAL A 46 -21.19 -1.48 0.97
C VAL A 46 -21.91 -0.15 1.11
N LYS A 47 -21.92 0.70 0.06
CA LYS A 47 -22.41 2.07 0.12
C LYS A 47 -23.90 2.19 0.51
N ASP A 48 -24.68 1.17 0.17
CA ASP A 48 -26.14 1.15 0.41
C ASP A 48 -26.50 0.64 1.82
N LYS A 49 -25.50 0.22 2.61
CA LYS A 49 -25.69 -0.16 4.01
C LYS A 49 -25.72 1.08 4.91
N PRO A 50 -26.28 0.97 6.13
CA PRO A 50 -26.10 2.01 7.13
C PRO A 50 -24.61 2.32 7.34
N LYS A 51 -24.23 3.60 7.33
CA LYS A 51 -22.82 4.04 7.38
C LYS A 51 -22.00 3.36 8.47
N ALA A 52 -22.56 3.21 9.68
CA ALA A 52 -21.88 2.56 10.79
C ALA A 52 -21.54 1.08 10.48
N GLU A 53 -22.47 0.34 9.85
CA GLU A 53 -22.25 -1.06 9.46
C GLU A 53 -21.25 -1.17 8.30
N ALA A 54 -21.37 -0.28 7.30
CA ALA A 54 -20.44 -0.22 6.18
C ALA A 54 -19.01 0.04 6.65
N VAL A 55 -18.83 1.03 7.52
CA VAL A 55 -17.51 1.37 8.09
C VAL A 55 -16.96 0.22 8.90
N GLU A 56 -17.75 -0.37 9.81
CA GLU A 56 -17.29 -1.47 10.65
C GLU A 56 -16.84 -2.68 9.81
N THR A 57 -17.60 -3.02 8.76
CA THR A 57 -17.27 -4.12 7.84
C THR A 57 -15.89 -3.90 7.21
N VAL A 58 -15.65 -2.72 6.64
CA VAL A 58 -14.41 -2.41 5.93
C VAL A 58 -13.23 -2.31 6.88
N VAL A 59 -13.39 -1.64 8.03
CA VAL A 59 -12.30 -1.53 9.02
C VAL A 59 -11.89 -2.91 9.52
N ARG A 60 -12.85 -3.79 9.83
CA ARG A 60 -12.53 -5.16 10.26
C ARG A 60 -11.75 -5.91 9.18
N GLU A 61 -12.25 -5.92 7.93
CA GLU A 61 -11.59 -6.61 6.82
C GLU A 61 -10.14 -6.17 6.62
N TRP A 62 -9.88 -4.87 6.67
CA TRP A 62 -8.53 -4.36 6.46
C TRP A 62 -7.60 -4.54 7.66
N MET A 63 -8.08 -4.32 8.88
CA MET A 63 -7.29 -4.57 10.08
C MET A 63 -6.88 -6.06 10.16
N ASP A 64 -7.81 -6.97 9.81
CA ASP A 64 -7.53 -8.41 9.71
C ASP A 64 -6.56 -8.74 8.57
N ALA A 65 -6.70 -8.10 7.41
CA ALA A 65 -5.76 -8.25 6.30
C ALA A 65 -4.35 -7.77 6.67
N TRP A 66 -4.26 -6.72 7.49
CA TRP A 66 -3.01 -6.17 7.97
C TRP A 66 -2.45 -6.87 9.21
N ASN A 67 -3.17 -7.84 9.77
CA ASN A 67 -2.82 -8.50 11.03
C ASN A 67 -2.58 -7.48 12.16
N LEU A 68 -3.39 -6.42 12.19
CA LEU A 68 -3.37 -5.37 13.21
C LEU A 68 -4.66 -5.51 14.04
N GLY A 69 -4.62 -6.31 15.11
CA GLY A 69 -5.75 -6.46 16.02
C GLY A 69 -6.15 -5.12 16.64
N ARG A 70 -7.46 -4.81 16.67
CA ARG A 70 -7.94 -3.51 17.20
C ARG A 70 -7.57 -3.28 18.67
N SER A 71 -7.52 -4.34 19.48
CA SER A 71 -7.11 -4.28 20.88
C SER A 71 -5.64 -3.87 21.03
N ASP A 72 -4.81 -4.34 20.12
CA ASP A 72 -3.36 -4.18 20.18
C ASP A 72 -2.93 -2.86 19.52
N TRP A 73 -3.70 -2.41 18.53
CA TRP A 73 -3.43 -1.20 17.74
C TRP A 73 -4.63 -0.23 17.76
N PRO A 74 -5.10 0.23 18.92
CA PRO A 74 -6.32 1.03 19.02
C PRO A 74 -6.20 2.39 18.34
N HIS A 75 -4.99 2.94 18.27
CA HIS A 75 -4.72 4.21 17.59
C HIS A 75 -4.78 4.06 16.06
N ILE A 76 -4.24 2.96 15.49
CA ILE A 76 -4.36 2.66 14.05
C ILE A 76 -5.81 2.35 13.69
N ALA A 77 -6.53 1.58 14.53
CA ALA A 77 -7.93 1.26 14.30
C ALA A 77 -8.81 2.52 14.19
N ARG A 78 -8.58 3.52 15.05
CA ARG A 78 -9.25 4.81 14.98
C ARG A 78 -8.98 5.57 13.69
N GLU A 79 -7.72 5.64 13.25
CA GLU A 79 -7.40 6.32 11.98
C GLU A 79 -7.96 5.55 10.79
N MET A 80 -7.96 4.22 10.83
CA MET A 80 -8.56 3.38 9.79
C MET A 80 -10.07 3.56 9.71
N GLU A 81 -10.74 3.76 10.84
CA GLU A 81 -12.16 4.09 10.90
C GLU A 81 -12.45 5.46 10.29
N ALA A 82 -11.67 6.49 10.62
CA ALA A 82 -11.79 7.82 10.02
C ALA A 82 -11.58 7.79 8.50
N PHE A 83 -10.54 7.06 8.06
CA PHE A 83 -10.22 6.86 6.65
C PHE A 83 -11.35 6.14 5.91
N THR A 84 -11.90 5.10 6.50
CA THR A 84 -13.04 4.36 5.94
C THR A 84 -14.32 5.20 5.87
N LYS A 85 -14.59 6.01 6.90
CA LYS A 85 -15.71 6.97 6.89
C LYS A 85 -15.58 7.96 5.72
N ALA A 86 -14.39 8.49 5.50
CA ALA A 86 -14.12 9.40 4.39
C ALA A 86 -14.33 8.72 3.02
N PHE A 87 -13.91 7.46 2.87
CA PHE A 87 -14.19 6.67 1.67
C PHE A 87 -15.66 6.39 1.44
N HIS A 88 -16.40 6.07 2.50
CA HIS A 88 -17.84 5.87 2.42
C HIS A 88 -18.56 7.15 1.96
N ASP A 89 -18.21 8.30 2.53
CA ASP A 89 -18.80 9.59 2.17
C ASP A 89 -18.46 9.95 0.71
N TYR A 90 -17.20 9.82 0.31
CA TYR A 90 -16.78 10.06 -1.06
C TYR A 90 -17.41 9.08 -2.07
N ALA A 91 -17.61 7.82 -1.70
CA ALA A 91 -18.24 6.83 -2.58
C ALA A 91 -19.73 7.12 -2.84
N ASN A 92 -20.41 7.77 -1.90
CA ASN A 92 -21.82 8.14 -2.01
C ASN A 92 -22.01 9.53 -2.64
N ASP A 93 -21.11 10.47 -2.34
CA ASP A 93 -21.18 11.85 -2.81
C ASP A 93 -19.77 12.39 -3.14
N PRO A 94 -19.23 12.14 -4.34
CA PRO A 94 -17.92 12.66 -4.71
C PRO A 94 -17.92 14.20 -4.76
N SER A 95 -17.18 14.84 -3.86
CA SER A 95 -17.05 16.30 -3.78
C SER A 95 -15.64 16.71 -3.35
N ASP A 96 -15.27 17.98 -3.57
CA ASP A 96 -13.98 18.53 -3.13
C ASP A 96 -13.82 18.42 -1.61
N ALA A 97 -14.90 18.64 -0.85
CA ALA A 97 -14.89 18.49 0.60
C ALA A 97 -14.60 17.05 1.04
N HIS A 98 -15.23 16.06 0.39
CA HIS A 98 -14.96 14.65 0.68
C HIS A 98 -13.56 14.21 0.21
N ASN A 99 -13.07 14.75 -0.90
CA ASN A 99 -11.69 14.54 -1.37
C ASN A 99 -10.64 15.09 -0.40
N THR A 100 -10.86 16.29 0.15
CA THR A 100 -9.98 16.85 1.20
C THR A 100 -9.98 15.97 2.44
N ARG A 101 -11.15 15.52 2.93
CA ARG A 101 -11.24 14.60 4.06
C ARG A 101 -10.53 13.26 3.81
N LEU A 102 -10.59 12.74 2.59
CA LEU A 102 -9.85 11.54 2.18
C LEU A 102 -8.33 11.76 2.30
N ARG A 103 -7.84 12.91 1.82
CA ARG A 103 -6.41 13.25 1.90
C ARG A 103 -5.94 13.40 3.35
N GLU A 104 -6.73 14.08 4.18
CA GLU A 104 -6.44 14.30 5.60
C GLU A 104 -6.41 12.98 6.38
N SER A 105 -7.45 12.14 6.21
CA SER A 105 -7.52 10.84 6.88
C SER A 105 -6.46 9.85 6.38
N CYS A 106 -6.11 9.89 5.09
CA CYS A 106 -4.96 9.14 4.57
C CYS A 106 -3.66 9.54 5.25
N ALA A 107 -3.41 10.85 5.40
CA ALA A 107 -2.20 11.35 6.03
C ALA A 107 -2.14 11.00 7.52
N ALA A 108 -3.28 11.08 8.22
CA ALA A 108 -3.37 10.69 9.63
C ALA A 108 -3.08 9.21 9.85
N LEU A 109 -3.63 8.32 9.00
CA LEU A 109 -3.36 6.89 9.06
C LEU A 109 -1.89 6.57 8.74
N ASP A 110 -1.28 7.25 7.76
CA ASP A 110 0.13 7.05 7.43
C ASP A 110 1.03 7.50 8.59
N ALA A 111 0.73 8.65 9.22
CA ALA A 111 1.45 9.14 10.39
C ALA A 111 1.24 8.25 11.64
N ALA A 112 0.13 7.52 11.75
CA ALA A 112 -0.07 6.52 12.78
C ALA A 112 0.81 5.29 12.54
N LEU A 113 0.89 4.82 11.29
CA LEU A 113 1.74 3.69 10.91
C LEU A 113 3.24 4.03 10.97
N GLU A 114 3.62 5.27 10.66
CA GLU A 114 5.01 5.73 10.72
C GLU A 114 5.58 5.68 12.15
N ARG A 115 4.75 6.00 13.15
CA ARG A 115 5.13 5.86 14.57
C ARG A 115 5.48 4.43 14.96
N GLU A 116 4.98 3.45 14.21
CA GLU A 116 5.23 2.02 14.39
C GLU A 116 6.29 1.49 13.39
N GLY A 117 7.04 2.38 12.73
CA GLY A 117 8.12 2.02 11.81
C GLY A 117 7.65 1.44 10.48
N THR A 118 6.41 1.71 10.07
CA THR A 118 5.81 1.21 8.83
C THR A 118 5.02 2.32 8.11
N SER A 119 4.34 1.98 7.01
CA SER A 119 3.53 2.93 6.25
C SER A 119 2.33 2.21 5.63
N ILE A 120 1.33 2.98 5.21
CA ILE A 120 0.20 2.46 4.43
C ILE A 120 0.70 1.68 3.21
N SER A 121 1.68 2.22 2.51
CA SER A 121 2.29 1.57 1.34
C SER A 121 2.98 0.27 1.66
N ASP A 122 3.65 0.16 2.81
CA ASP A 122 4.28 -1.10 3.22
C ASP A 122 3.23 -2.14 3.61
N GLN A 123 2.18 -1.74 4.33
CA GLN A 123 1.06 -2.63 4.62
C GLN A 123 0.40 -3.15 3.34
N MET A 124 0.14 -2.25 2.38
CA MET A 124 -0.40 -2.64 1.08
C MET A 124 0.57 -3.54 0.31
N ALA A 125 1.87 -3.21 0.27
CA ALA A 125 2.84 -3.95 -0.52
C ALA A 125 3.16 -5.34 0.03
N PHE A 126 3.13 -5.52 1.35
CA PHE A 126 3.47 -6.79 1.98
C PHE A 126 2.26 -7.70 2.18
N ARG A 127 1.07 -7.13 2.40
CA ARG A 127 -0.09 -7.90 2.89
C ARG A 127 -1.25 -7.99 1.91
N SER A 128 -1.26 -7.17 0.84
CA SER A 128 -2.29 -7.26 -0.19
C SER A 128 -2.10 -8.45 -1.11
N GLN A 129 -3.21 -9.10 -1.50
CA GLN A 129 -3.25 -10.09 -2.57
C GLN A 129 -3.14 -9.46 -3.97
N CYS A 130 -3.40 -8.15 -4.10
CA CYS A 130 -3.11 -7.40 -5.33
C CYS A 130 -1.78 -6.65 -5.23
N ALA A 131 -0.84 -7.15 -4.43
CA ALA A 131 0.54 -6.66 -4.50
C ALA A 131 1.16 -7.02 -5.85
N HIS A 132 2.11 -6.21 -6.32
CA HIS A 132 2.86 -6.54 -7.53
C HIS A 132 4.07 -7.38 -7.16
N GLY A 133 4.35 -8.44 -7.94
CA GLY A 133 5.47 -9.35 -7.67
C GLY A 133 6.82 -8.65 -7.59
N TRP A 134 7.00 -7.57 -8.36
CA TRP A 134 8.23 -6.78 -8.34
C TRP A 134 8.43 -5.95 -7.09
N TRP A 135 7.39 -5.65 -6.30
CA TRP A 135 7.56 -4.88 -5.07
C TRP A 135 8.50 -5.57 -4.08
N GLU A 136 8.49 -6.91 -4.04
CA GLU A 136 9.42 -7.68 -3.20
C GLU A 136 10.86 -7.62 -3.70
N GLN A 137 11.08 -7.40 -5.01
CA GLN A 137 12.44 -7.18 -5.55
C GLN A 137 13.01 -5.82 -5.15
N VAL A 138 12.14 -4.84 -4.88
CA VAL A 138 12.54 -3.50 -4.44
C VAL A 138 12.70 -3.41 -2.93
N LYS A 139 11.73 -3.95 -2.18
CA LYS A 139 11.81 -4.07 -0.72
C LYS A 139 11.20 -5.43 -0.35
N PRO A 140 12.03 -6.41 0.05
CA PRO A 140 11.53 -7.73 0.41
C PRO A 140 10.52 -7.67 1.56
N VAL A 141 9.56 -8.59 1.56
CA VAL A 141 8.69 -8.81 2.72
C VAL A 141 9.58 -9.25 3.90
N PRO A 142 9.46 -8.62 5.08
CA PRO A 142 10.21 -9.05 6.26
C PRO A 142 9.93 -10.52 6.58
N ALA A 143 11.00 -11.30 6.83
CA ALA A 143 10.88 -12.74 7.03
C ALA A 143 10.03 -13.11 8.26
N ASP A 144 10.06 -12.23 9.26
CA ASP A 144 9.36 -12.31 10.54
C ASP A 144 8.01 -11.57 10.54
N LEU A 145 7.52 -11.09 9.38
CA LEU A 145 6.27 -10.33 9.30
C LEU A 145 5.09 -11.15 9.88
N PRO A 146 4.49 -10.71 11.00
CA PRO A 146 3.39 -11.44 11.64
C PRO A 146 2.21 -11.59 10.68
N GLY A 147 1.62 -12.78 10.58
CA GLY A 147 0.48 -13.03 9.69
C GLY A 147 0.84 -13.04 8.20
N ARG A 148 2.10 -13.36 7.85
CA ARG A 148 2.51 -13.63 6.45
C ARG A 148 1.61 -14.71 5.85
N LYS A 149 0.80 -14.33 4.86
CA LYS A 149 -0.07 -15.23 4.09
C LYS A 149 0.57 -15.53 2.73
N PRO A 150 0.43 -16.75 2.19
CA PRO A 150 0.73 -17.00 0.78
C PRO A 150 -0.04 -16.02 -0.11
N ARG A 151 0.59 -15.56 -1.19
CA ARG A 151 0.00 -14.61 -2.13
C ARG A 151 -0.10 -15.20 -3.53
N PRO A 152 -0.91 -16.26 -3.72
CA PRO A 152 -0.98 -16.98 -5.00
C PRO A 152 -1.54 -16.13 -6.15
N SER A 153 -2.23 -15.04 -5.81
CA SER A 153 -2.76 -14.09 -6.77
C SER A 153 -1.72 -13.14 -7.34
N VAL A 154 -0.56 -12.99 -6.69
CA VAL A 154 0.50 -12.10 -7.17
C VAL A 154 1.21 -12.77 -8.34
N PRO A 155 1.19 -12.19 -9.56
CA PRO A 155 1.87 -12.79 -10.69
C PRO A 155 3.37 -12.93 -10.45
N ALA A 156 3.92 -14.07 -10.85
CA ALA A 156 5.36 -14.29 -10.83
C ALA A 156 6.05 -13.39 -11.87
N LEU A 157 7.34 -13.11 -11.65
CA LEU A 157 8.16 -12.46 -12.68
C LEU A 157 8.40 -13.45 -13.82
N GLU A 158 8.06 -13.03 -15.04
CA GLU A 158 8.23 -13.84 -16.24
C GLU A 158 9.58 -13.56 -16.91
N SER A 159 10.24 -14.61 -17.39
CA SER A 159 11.45 -14.45 -18.19
C SER A 159 11.15 -13.65 -19.47
N GLY A 160 12.02 -12.69 -19.78
CA GLY A 160 11.89 -11.85 -20.98
C GLY A 160 10.95 -10.65 -20.84
N LYS A 161 10.31 -10.47 -19.69
CA LYS A 161 9.56 -9.25 -19.36
C LYS A 161 10.33 -8.41 -18.35
N ALA A 162 10.19 -7.09 -18.45
CA ALA A 162 10.73 -6.21 -17.44
C ALA A 162 9.89 -6.34 -16.15
N PHE A 163 10.52 -6.24 -14.98
CA PHE A 163 9.81 -6.51 -13.72
C PHE A 163 8.63 -5.56 -13.47
N TRP A 164 8.69 -4.32 -13.96
CA TRP A 164 7.58 -3.35 -13.84
C TRP A 164 6.38 -3.69 -14.73
N GLU A 165 6.53 -4.64 -15.66
CA GLU A 165 5.42 -5.17 -16.46
C GLU A 165 4.64 -6.26 -15.69
N ALA A 166 5.19 -6.77 -14.57
CA ALA A 166 4.44 -7.62 -13.66
C ALA A 166 3.41 -6.79 -12.88
N GLY A 167 2.16 -6.82 -13.37
CA GLY A 167 1.02 -6.13 -12.77
C GLY A 167 0.34 -6.89 -11.63
N CYS A 168 -0.84 -6.43 -11.24
CA CYS A 168 -1.76 -7.23 -10.43
C CYS A 168 -2.30 -8.43 -11.21
N ALA A 169 -2.89 -9.38 -10.48
CA ALA A 169 -3.74 -10.42 -11.07
C ALA A 169 -4.85 -9.82 -11.95
N ASP A 170 -5.30 -10.56 -12.97
CA ASP A 170 -6.36 -10.09 -13.87
C ASP A 170 -7.68 -9.77 -13.15
N PHE A 171 -8.00 -10.48 -12.07
CA PHE A 171 -9.22 -10.19 -11.29
C PHE A 171 -9.15 -8.87 -10.50
N CYS A 172 -7.95 -8.28 -10.37
CA CYS A 172 -7.78 -6.95 -9.75
C CYS A 172 -7.94 -5.82 -10.79
N ARG A 173 -7.95 -6.12 -12.11
CA ARG A 173 -8.07 -5.14 -13.21
C ARG A 173 -9.51 -4.68 -13.42
#